data_AF-A0A1G3JEX0-F1
#
_entry.id   AF-A0A1G3JEX0-F1
#
_cell.length_a   1.000
_cell.length_b   1.000
_cell.length_c   1.000
_cell.angle_alpha   90.00
_cell.angle_beta   90.00
_cell.angle_gamma   90.00
#
_symmetry.space_group_name_H-M   'P 1'
#
loop_
_entity.id
_entity.type
_entity.pdbx_description
1 polymer ?
#
loop_
_entity_poly.entity_id
_entity_poly.type
_entity_poly.pdbx_seq_one_letter_code
_entity_poly.pdbx_strand_id
1 'polypeptide(L)'
;MTQQETDMGELMKLPAFRRFLLRSIQSAGILSQATTGADGRDLSFAEGRRSQVFAMLSDVEAGLPVTQRHPLNIMTLIAVLREEANPAPKEKKSATARYDEISE
;
A
#
# COMPACT_ATOMS: atom_id res chain seq x y z
N MET A 1 14.08 -17.44 8.50
CA MET A 1 13.30 -16.72 7.49
C MET A 1 13.42 -17.43 6.17
N THR A 2 12.32 -17.58 5.44
CA THR A 2 12.33 -18.07 4.06
C THR A 2 12.79 -16.96 3.11
N GLN A 3 13.15 -17.32 1.87
CA GLN A 3 13.47 -16.31 0.84
C GLN A 3 12.27 -15.39 0.58
N GLN A 4 11.07 -15.97 0.48
CA GLN A 4 9.82 -15.25 0.32
C GLN A 4 9.58 -14.20 1.42
N GLU A 5 9.79 -14.56 2.69
CA GLU A 5 9.67 -13.60 3.81
C GLU A 5 10.68 -12.45 3.67
N THR A 6 11.89 -12.76 3.18
CA THR A 6 12.94 -11.75 2.96
C THR A 6 12.52 -10.79 1.84
N ASP A 7 12.08 -11.33 0.70
CA ASP A 7 11.67 -10.55 -0.47
C ASP A 7 10.47 -9.64 -0.16
N MET A 8 9.47 -10.14 0.57
CA MET A 8 8.33 -9.33 1.00
C MET A 8 8.75 -8.21 1.96
N GLY A 9 9.68 -8.50 2.87
CA GLY A 9 10.28 -7.50 3.75
C GLY A 9 10.99 -6.38 2.97
N GLU A 10 11.77 -6.72 1.94
CA GLU A 10 12.44 -5.73 1.08
C GLU A 10 11.44 -4.94 0.23
N LEU A 11 10.46 -5.60 -0.38
CA LEU A 11 9.42 -4.94 -1.17
C LEU A 11 8.63 -3.92 -0.31
N MET A 12 8.30 -4.27 0.94
CA MET A 12 7.59 -3.36 1.84
C MET A 12 8.37 -2.12 2.23
N LYS A 13 9.69 -2.07 2.02
CA LYS A 13 10.49 -0.84 2.18
C LYS A 13 10.28 0.13 1.01
N LEU A 14 9.86 -0.35 -0.16
CA LEU A 14 9.66 0.47 -1.35
C LEU A 14 8.33 1.24 -1.30
N PRO A 15 8.34 2.59 -1.35
CA PRO A 15 7.11 3.40 -1.42
C PRO A 15 6.23 3.07 -2.62
N ALA A 16 6.84 2.72 -3.76
CA ALA A 16 6.11 2.34 -4.97
C ALA A 16 5.28 1.06 -4.77
N PHE A 17 5.81 0.09 -4.03
CA PHE A 17 5.12 -1.15 -3.73
C PHE A 17 3.94 -0.93 -2.78
N ARG A 18 4.12 -0.14 -1.71
CA ARG A 18 3.03 0.24 -0.81
C ARG A 18 1.89 0.95 -1.54
N ARG A 19 2.20 1.89 -2.44
CA ARG A 19 1.20 2.56 -3.30
C ARG A 19 0.50 1.58 -4.26
N PHE A 20 1.21 0.58 -4.78
CA PHE A 20 0.61 -0.48 -5.59
C PHE A 20 -0.37 -1.34 -4.78
N LEU A 21 0.03 -1.76 -3.57
CA LEU A 21 -0.84 -2.51 -2.67
C LEU A 21 -2.10 -1.70 -2.31
N LEU A 22 -1.96 -0.41 -2.02
CA LEU A 22 -3.09 0.47 -1.75
C LEU A 22 -4.12 0.47 -2.89
N ARG A 23 -3.66 0.66 -4.13
CA ARG A 23 -4.54 0.63 -5.32
C ARG A 23 -5.21 -0.74 -5.48
N SER A 24 -4.53 -1.81 -5.13
CA SER A 24 -5.09 -3.17 -5.18
C SER A 24 -6.18 -3.34 -4.12
N ILE A 25 -5.95 -2.89 -2.88
CA ILE A 25 -6.93 -2.88 -1.78
C ILE A 25 -8.18 -2.07 -2.15
N GLN A 26 -7.99 -0.89 -2.73
CA GLN A 26 -9.09 -0.02 -3.16
C GLN A 26 -9.89 -0.62 -4.32
N SER A 27 -9.22 -1.13 -5.35
CA SER A 27 -9.89 -1.71 -6.53
C SER A 27 -10.62 -3.03 -6.24
N ALA A 28 -10.17 -3.79 -5.25
CA ALA A 28 -10.89 -4.95 -4.75
C ALA A 28 -12.08 -4.60 -3.85
N GLY A 29 -12.24 -3.33 -3.44
CA GLY A 29 -13.31 -2.92 -2.54
C GLY A 29 -13.21 -3.61 -1.18
N ILE A 30 -12.00 -3.68 -0.63
CA ILE A 30 -11.79 -4.12 0.77
C ILE A 30 -12.24 -3.03 1.75
N LEU A 31 -11.97 -1.77 1.40
CA LEU A 31 -12.30 -0.60 2.25
C LEU A 31 -13.65 0.04 1.91
N SER A 32 -14.38 -0.51 0.94
CA SER A 32 -15.68 -0.01 0.51
C SER A 32 -16.63 -1.15 0.12
N GLN A 33 -17.94 -0.94 0.23
CA GLN A 33 -18.91 -1.89 -0.30
C GLN A 33 -18.81 -1.92 -1.83
N ALA A 34 -18.31 -3.02 -2.39
CA ALA A 34 -18.04 -3.14 -3.83
C ALA A 34 -19.30 -3.34 -4.70
N THR A 35 -20.40 -3.83 -4.12
CA THR A 35 -21.71 -4.00 -4.78
C THR A 35 -22.79 -4.29 -3.74
N THR A 36 -24.02 -3.87 -4.00
CA THR A 36 -25.23 -4.23 -3.23
C THR A 36 -25.99 -5.42 -3.83
N GLY A 37 -25.46 -6.02 -4.91
CA GLY A 37 -26.16 -7.00 -5.74
C GLY A 37 -27.30 -6.41 -6.60
N ALA A 38 -27.71 -5.16 -6.35
CA ALA A 38 -28.78 -4.48 -7.06
C ALA A 38 -28.34 -3.88 -8.41
N ASP A 39 -27.03 -3.71 -8.63
CA ASP A 39 -26.45 -3.16 -9.86
C ASP A 39 -26.19 -4.22 -10.94
N GLY A 40 -26.65 -5.45 -10.73
CA GLY A 40 -26.48 -6.57 -11.67
C GLY A 40 -25.03 -7.07 -11.79
N ARG A 41 -24.11 -6.57 -10.95
CA ARG A 41 -22.74 -7.08 -10.91
C ARG A 41 -22.70 -8.37 -10.11
N ASP A 42 -22.06 -9.38 -10.68
CA ASP A 42 -21.92 -10.69 -10.04
C ASP A 42 -21.13 -10.56 -8.74
N LEU A 43 -21.81 -10.83 -7.62
CA LEU A 43 -21.23 -10.89 -6.28
C LEU A 43 -20.04 -11.86 -6.25
N SER A 44 -20.10 -12.97 -6.99
CA SER A 44 -19.02 -13.97 -7.04
C SER A 44 -17.72 -13.38 -7.60
N PHE A 45 -17.84 -12.53 -8.63
CA PHE A 45 -16.69 -11.84 -9.23
C PHE A 45 -16.08 -10.80 -8.28
N ALA A 46 -16.90 -10.09 -7.50
CA ALA A 46 -16.44 -9.13 -6.49
C ALA A 46 -15.73 -9.84 -5.31
N GLU A 47 -16.32 -10.92 -4.80
CA GLU A 47 -15.71 -11.72 -3.72
C GLU A 47 -14.39 -12.37 -4.14
N GLY A 48 -14.30 -12.89 -5.38
CA GLY A 48 -13.05 -13.46 -5.90
C GLY A 48 -11.87 -12.47 -5.87
N ARG A 49 -12.11 -11.19 -6.23
CA ARG A 49 -11.07 -10.15 -6.15
C ARG A 49 -10.66 -9.86 -4.71
N ARG A 50 -11.60 -9.83 -3.77
CA ARG A 50 -11.30 -9.63 -2.34
C ARG A 50 -10.47 -10.77 -1.79
N SER A 51 -10.87 -12.01 -2.05
CA SER A 51 -10.13 -13.20 -1.61
C SER A 51 -8.69 -13.18 -2.12
N GLN A 52 -8.48 -12.82 -3.39
CA GLN A 52 -7.14 -12.70 -3.95
C GLN A 52 -6.30 -11.63 -3.25
N VAL A 53 -6.88 -10.46 -2.96
CA VAL A 53 -6.14 -9.41 -2.25
C VAL A 53 -5.85 -9.81 -0.80
N PHE A 54 -6.73 -10.52 -0.11
CA PHE A 54 -6.43 -11.06 1.22
C PHE A 54 -5.30 -12.10 1.20
N ALA A 55 -5.21 -12.93 0.16
CA ALA A 55 -4.09 -13.84 -0.02
C ALA A 55 -2.77 -13.07 -0.20
N MET A 56 -2.77 -12.02 -1.03
CA MET A 56 -1.59 -11.15 -1.20
C MET A 56 -1.21 -10.43 0.10
N LEU A 57 -2.18 -9.93 0.87
CA LEU A 57 -1.91 -9.29 2.16
C LEU A 57 -1.27 -10.27 3.15
N SER A 58 -1.69 -11.53 3.13
CA SER A 58 -1.14 -12.57 4.01
C SER A 58 0.31 -12.91 3.63
N ASP A 59 0.62 -12.91 2.34
CA ASP A 59 1.99 -13.08 1.84
C ASP A 59 2.89 -11.91 2.26
N VAL A 60 2.41 -10.68 2.08
CA VAL A 60 3.13 -9.47 2.47
C VAL A 60 3.35 -9.39 3.99
N GLU A 61 2.36 -9.75 4.80
CA GLU A 61 2.46 -9.77 6.26
C GLU A 61 3.55 -10.75 6.74
N ALA A 62 3.79 -11.85 6.01
CA ALA A 62 4.87 -12.78 6.32
C ALA A 62 6.27 -12.11 6.19
N GLY A 63 6.39 -11.04 5.40
CA GLY A 63 7.63 -10.25 5.33
C GLY A 63 7.91 -9.38 6.57
N LEU A 64 6.94 -9.20 7.46
CA LEU A 64 7.13 -8.45 8.70
C LEU A 64 7.84 -9.30 9.77
N PRO A 65 8.54 -8.68 10.73
CA PRO A 65 9.03 -9.38 11.92
C PRO A 65 7.89 -10.14 12.61
N VAL A 66 8.13 -11.36 13.07
CA VAL A 66 7.09 -12.23 13.68
C VAL A 66 6.30 -11.53 14.78
N THR A 67 6.96 -10.69 15.60
CA THR A 67 6.34 -9.92 16.68
C THR A 67 5.41 -8.79 16.20
N GLN A 68 5.50 -8.42 14.93
CA GLN A 68 4.69 -7.38 14.29
C GLN A 68 3.63 -7.96 13.34
N ARG A 69 3.58 -9.28 13.15
CA ARG A 69 2.55 -9.91 12.31
C ARG A 69 1.22 -9.94 13.04
N HIS A 70 0.12 -9.74 12.32
CA HIS A 70 -1.23 -9.86 12.82
C HIS A 70 -2.05 -10.83 11.95
N PRO A 71 -2.84 -11.76 12.52
CA PRO A 71 -3.63 -12.74 11.74
C PRO A 71 -4.61 -12.14 10.73
N LEU A 72 -5.01 -10.89 10.94
CA LEU A 72 -5.91 -10.13 10.06
C LEU A 72 -5.16 -9.14 9.12
N ASN A 73 -3.83 -9.27 9.00
CA ASN A 73 -2.96 -8.43 8.16
C ASN A 73 -3.05 -6.92 8.48
N ILE A 74 -3.41 -6.59 9.73
CA ILE A 74 -3.65 -5.20 10.16
C ILE A 74 -2.38 -4.37 10.05
N MET A 75 -1.22 -4.95 10.31
CA MET A 75 0.03 -4.20 10.32
C MET A 75 0.48 -3.84 8.90
N THR A 76 0.30 -4.73 7.93
CA THR A 76 0.43 -4.40 6.50
C THR A 76 -0.56 -3.31 6.07
N LEU A 77 -1.83 -3.41 6.47
CA LEU A 77 -2.83 -2.38 6.14
C LEU A 77 -2.44 -1.01 6.69
N ILE A 78 -1.98 -0.93 7.94
CA ILE A 78 -1.50 0.30 8.55
C ILE A 78 -0.30 0.87 7.77
N ALA A 79 0.67 0.04 7.40
CA ALA A 79 1.85 0.47 6.66
C ALA A 79 1.48 1.08 5.30
N VAL A 80 0.52 0.47 4.59
CA VAL A 80 0.03 0.94 3.30
C VAL A 80 -0.78 2.23 3.44
N LEU A 81 -1.66 2.34 4.44
CA LEU A 81 -2.46 3.55 4.68
C LEU A 81 -1.60 4.76 5.11
N ARG A 82 -0.52 4.52 5.86
CA ARG A 82 0.43 5.58 6.25
C ARG A 82 1.16 6.18 5.06
N GLU A 83 1.48 5.37 4.05
CA GLU A 83 2.07 5.86 2.80
C GLU A 83 1.15 6.85 2.08
N GLU A 84 -0.16 6.58 2.07
CA GLU A 84 -1.15 7.49 1.48
C GLU A 84 -1.34 8.77 2.27
N ALA A 85 -1.36 8.66 3.61
CA ALA A 85 -1.57 9.79 4.49
C ALA A 85 -0.36 10.75 4.52
N ASN A 86 0.85 10.21 4.34
CA ASN A 86 2.11 10.96 4.37
C ASN A 86 2.91 10.75 3.08
N PRO A 87 2.41 11.25 1.92
CA PRO A 87 3.19 11.18 0.70
C PRO A 87 4.49 11.96 0.87
N ALA A 88 5.58 11.45 0.31
CA ALA A 88 6.89 12.09 0.40
C ALA A 88 6.77 13.60 0.10
N PRO A 89 7.41 14.48 0.89
CA PRO A 89 7.34 15.92 0.67
C PRO A 89 7.72 16.22 -0.77
N LYS A 90 6.86 16.95 -1.51
CA LYS A 90 7.21 17.45 -2.84
C LYS A 90 8.54 18.17 -2.71
N GLU A 91 9.56 17.73 -3.45
CA GLU A 91 10.87 18.38 -3.46
C GLU A 91 10.64 19.88 -3.70
N LYS A 92 10.93 20.69 -2.68
CA LYS A 92 10.96 22.13 -2.86
C LYS A 92 12.12 22.38 -3.81
N LYS A 93 11.85 22.85 -5.04
CA LYS A 93 12.88 23.44 -5.91
C LYS A 93 13.71 24.37 -5.02
N SER A 94 15.00 24.09 -4.87
CA SER A 94 15.82 24.83 -3.93
C SER A 94 15.76 26.30 -4.30
N ALA A 95 15.37 27.14 -3.34
CA ALA A 95 15.28 28.59 -3.51
C ALA A 95 16.68 29.25 -3.48
N THR A 96 17.71 28.55 -3.94
CA THR A 96 19.10 29.03 -3.96
C THR A 96 19.44 29.89 -5.17
N ALA A 97 18.51 30.08 -6.12
CA ALA A 97 18.74 30.89 -7.32
C ALA A 97 18.43 32.41 -7.16
N ARG A 98 18.27 32.94 -5.95
CA ARG A 98 17.72 34.31 -5.75
C ARG A 98 18.66 35.35 -5.12
N TYR A 99 19.92 35.03 -4.86
CA TYR A 99 20.86 35.96 -4.20
C TYR A 99 22.22 36.14 -4.89
N ASP A 100 22.39 35.72 -6.15
CA ASP A 100 23.62 35.98 -6.92
C ASP A 100 23.55 37.24 -7.82
N GLU A 101 22.45 38.01 -7.82
CA GLU A 101 22.28 39.20 -8.68
C GLU A 101 22.45 40.56 -7.96
N ILE A 102 23.06 40.60 -6.77
CA ILE A 102 23.41 41.89 -6.14
C ILE A 102 24.88 41.88 -5.72
N SER A 103 25.75 42.10 -6.70
CA SER A 103 27.12 42.56 -6.51
C SER A 103 27.57 43.31 -7.76
N GLU A 104 27.21 44.60 -7.84
CA GLU A 104 28.02 45.76 -8.25
C GLU A 104 27.17 47.04 -8.28
#